data_AF-A0A3N6E1U9-F1
#
_entry.id   AF-A0A3N6E1U9-F1
#
_cell.length_a   1.000
_cell.length_b   1.000
_cell.length_c   1.000
_cell.angle_alpha   90.00
_cell.angle_beta   90.00
_cell.angle_gamma   90.00
#
_symmetry.space_group_name_H-M   'P 1'
#
loop_
_entity.id
_entity.type
_entity.pdbx_description
1 polymer ?
#
loop_
_entity_poly.entity_id
_entity_poly.type
_entity_poly.pdbx_seq_one_letter_code
_entity_poly.pdbx_strand_id
1 'polypeptide(L)'
;MLERGVIVSHETVRRWCLKFGQQYANGLRRRRPQPGDKWHLDEVFIKINGEQKYLWRAVDQDSNVLDILVQSRRDTAAARRFFRTLLTKTGGVPRVIVTDKLRSYGAAHREVMPSVEHRSHKGLNNRAENSHQPTRQRERAMKGFRSVGAAQRFLSAFSSISPTSGPAAT
;
A
#
# COMPACT_ATOMS: atom_id res chain seq x y z
N MET A 1 -4.30 -14.21 -15.19
CA MET A 1 -4.06 -13.20 -16.24
C MET A 1 -3.00 -13.75 -17.16
N LEU A 2 -3.39 -14.07 -18.40
CA LEU A 2 -2.54 -14.49 -19.50
C LEU A 2 -2.08 -13.23 -20.25
N GLU A 3 -0.78 -13.03 -20.39
CA GLU A 3 -0.22 -12.14 -21.41
C GLU A 3 0.80 -12.84 -22.32
N ARG A 4 1.22 -14.10 -22.05
CA ARG A 4 2.24 -14.80 -22.86
C ARG A 4 2.12 -16.33 -23.00
N GLY A 5 0.93 -16.91 -22.82
CA GLY A 5 0.75 -18.37 -22.98
C GLY A 5 1.45 -19.25 -21.94
N VAL A 6 2.14 -18.67 -20.95
CA VAL A 6 2.74 -19.40 -19.83
C VAL A 6 1.67 -19.60 -18.76
N ILE A 7 1.34 -20.86 -18.46
CA ILE A 7 0.47 -21.23 -17.34
C ILE A 7 1.29 -21.05 -16.05
N VAL A 8 1.23 -19.86 -15.47
CA VAL A 8 1.92 -19.57 -14.22
C VAL A 8 1.04 -20.03 -13.06
N SER A 9 1.45 -21.12 -12.40
CA SER A 9 0.78 -21.59 -11.19
C SER A 9 0.98 -20.59 -10.03
N HIS A 10 0.08 -20.58 -9.05
CA HIS A 10 0.25 -19.81 -7.81
C HIS A 10 1.61 -20.12 -7.15
N GLU A 11 2.03 -21.38 -7.18
CA GLU A 11 3.31 -21.78 -6.61
C GLU A 11 4.51 -21.20 -7.37
N THR A 12 4.39 -21.04 -8.69
CA THR A 12 5.38 -20.38 -9.54
C THR A 12 5.51 -18.89 -9.19
N VAL A 13 4.38 -18.17 -9.00
CA VAL A 13 4.40 -16.77 -8.54
C VAL A 13 5.00 -16.66 -7.13
N ARG A 14 4.63 -17.57 -6.21
CA ARG A 14 5.17 -17.59 -4.84
C ARG A 14 6.68 -17.81 -4.81
N ARG A 15 7.18 -18.80 -5.56
CA ARG A 15 8.62 -19.09 -5.67
C ARG A 15 9.37 -17.92 -6.31
N TRP A 16 8.78 -17.26 -7.31
CA TRP A 16 9.35 -16.04 -7.90
C TRP A 16 9.40 -14.89 -6.90
N CYS A 17 8.36 -14.65 -6.11
CA CYS A 17 8.36 -13.63 -5.06
C CYS A 17 9.40 -13.88 -3.98
N LEU A 18 9.60 -15.15 -3.60
CA LEU A 18 10.61 -15.55 -2.62
C LEU A 18 12.03 -15.36 -3.16
N LYS A 19 12.25 -15.71 -4.43
CA LYS A 19 13.59 -15.70 -5.05
C LYS A 19 13.99 -14.32 -5.56
N PHE A 20 13.07 -13.59 -6.19
CA PHE A 20 13.35 -12.36 -6.92
C PHE A 20 12.57 -11.14 -6.41
N GLY A 21 11.50 -11.35 -5.63
CA GLY A 21 10.58 -10.28 -5.24
C GLY A 21 11.25 -9.14 -4.47
N GLN A 22 12.20 -9.44 -3.59
CA GLN A 22 12.93 -8.41 -2.84
C GLN A 22 13.87 -7.58 -3.73
N GLN A 23 14.63 -8.23 -4.62
CA GLN A 23 15.53 -7.54 -5.56
C GLN A 23 14.74 -6.69 -6.56
N TYR A 24 13.63 -7.20 -7.07
CA TYR A 24 12.73 -6.48 -7.95
C TYR A 24 12.07 -5.29 -7.25
N ALA A 25 11.58 -5.47 -6.03
CA ALA A 25 11.05 -4.39 -5.19
C ALA A 25 12.11 -3.31 -4.92
N ASN A 26 13.36 -3.70 -4.64
CA ASN A 26 14.47 -2.77 -4.43
C ASN A 26 14.82 -2.01 -5.72
N GLY A 27 14.81 -2.67 -6.87
CA GLY A 27 15.04 -2.05 -8.18
C GLY A 27 13.96 -1.03 -8.54
N LEU A 28 12.69 -1.38 -8.30
CA LEU A 28 11.56 -0.44 -8.45
C LEU A 28 11.70 0.75 -7.51
N ARG A 29 12.05 0.53 -6.22
CA ARG A 29 12.27 1.61 -5.25
C ARG A 29 13.36 2.58 -5.68
N ARG A 30 14.48 2.09 -6.23
CA ARG A 30 15.59 2.93 -6.72
C ARG A 30 15.20 3.81 -7.92
N ARG A 31 14.21 3.40 -8.70
CA ARG A 31 13.72 4.13 -9.88
C ARG A 31 12.50 4.99 -9.61
N ARG A 32 12.04 5.07 -8.35
CA ARG A 32 10.85 5.84 -8.02
C ARG A 32 11.12 7.34 -8.18
N PRO A 33 10.19 8.09 -8.79
CA PRO A 33 10.23 9.54 -8.71
C PRO A 33 10.17 9.99 -7.24
N GLN A 34 10.59 11.22 -6.98
CA GLN A 34 10.46 11.79 -5.64
C GLN A 34 9.00 11.70 -5.18
N PRO A 35 8.74 11.23 -3.96
CA PRO A 35 7.39 11.20 -3.39
C PRO A 35 6.73 12.58 -3.48
N GLY A 36 5.49 12.61 -3.95
CA GLY A 36 4.70 13.84 -3.88
C GLY A 36 4.49 14.32 -2.44
N ASP A 37 4.21 15.62 -2.30
CA ASP A 37 4.01 16.31 -1.02
C ASP A 37 2.59 16.13 -0.42
N LYS A 38 1.66 15.47 -1.12
CA LYS A 38 0.31 15.18 -0.65
C LYS A 38 0.08 13.68 -0.54
N TRP A 39 -0.12 13.20 0.67
CA TRP A 39 -0.27 11.77 0.94
C TRP A 39 -1.73 11.40 1.19
N HIS A 40 -2.17 10.30 0.60
CA HIS A 40 -3.48 9.67 0.82
C HIS A 40 -3.28 8.30 1.48
N LEU A 41 -3.93 8.07 2.60
CA LEU A 41 -3.75 6.88 3.42
C LEU A 41 -5.09 6.20 3.69
N ASP A 42 -5.10 4.89 3.52
CA ASP A 42 -6.28 4.07 3.77
C ASP A 42 -5.89 2.70 4.32
N GLU A 43 -6.84 2.06 4.98
CA GLU A 43 -6.69 0.71 5.47
C GLU A 43 -7.84 -0.19 5.02
N VAL A 44 -7.47 -1.38 4.58
CA VAL A 44 -8.46 -2.39 4.17
C VAL A 44 -8.26 -3.67 4.95
N PHE A 45 -9.38 -4.32 5.20
CA PHE A 45 -9.42 -5.66 5.76
C PHE A 45 -8.89 -6.68 4.74
N ILE A 46 -7.99 -7.58 5.18
CA ILE A 46 -7.52 -8.73 4.39
C ILE A 46 -7.52 -10.01 5.24
N LYS A 47 -7.73 -11.17 4.60
CA LYS A 47 -7.73 -12.47 5.29
C LYS A 47 -6.43 -13.21 4.99
N ILE A 48 -5.65 -13.48 6.02
CA ILE A 48 -4.38 -14.21 5.92
C ILE A 48 -4.50 -15.46 6.79
N ASN A 49 -4.42 -16.63 6.16
CA ASN A 49 -4.49 -17.94 6.83
C ASN A 49 -5.69 -18.11 7.77
N GLY A 50 -6.88 -17.67 7.34
CA GLY A 50 -8.06 -17.73 8.20
C GLY A 50 -8.22 -16.54 9.14
N GLU A 51 -7.13 -15.84 9.46
CA GLU A 51 -7.14 -14.71 10.39
C GLU A 51 -7.39 -13.37 9.70
N GLN A 52 -8.09 -12.51 10.43
CA GLN A 52 -8.38 -11.15 10.05
C GLN A 52 -7.18 -10.22 10.31
N LYS A 53 -6.72 -9.49 9.27
CA LYS A 53 -5.62 -8.50 9.37
C LYS A 53 -5.97 -7.20 8.65
N TYR A 54 -5.20 -6.14 8.91
CA TYR A 54 -5.35 -4.83 8.29
C TYR A 54 -4.16 -4.51 7.38
N LEU A 55 -4.47 -4.17 6.14
CA LEU A 55 -3.52 -3.67 5.16
C LEU A 55 -3.58 -2.15 5.12
N TRP A 56 -2.56 -1.51 5.65
CA TRP A 56 -2.37 -0.06 5.60
C TRP A 56 -1.62 0.29 4.32
N ARG A 57 -2.10 1.29 3.60
CA ARG A 57 -1.50 1.75 2.34
C ARG A 57 -1.42 3.26 2.32
N ALA A 58 -0.30 3.76 1.79
CA ALA A 58 -0.06 5.17 1.53
C ALA A 58 0.30 5.36 0.06
N VAL A 59 -0.33 6.32 -0.59
CA VAL A 59 -0.02 6.76 -1.95
C VAL A 59 0.11 8.29 -1.99
N ASP A 60 0.86 8.82 -2.95
CA ASP A 60 0.93 10.27 -3.17
C ASP A 60 -0.14 10.77 -4.16
N GLN A 61 -0.08 12.05 -4.54
CA GLN A 61 -0.97 12.65 -5.53
C GLN A 61 -0.83 12.09 -6.95
N ASP A 62 0.25 11.37 -7.25
CA ASP A 62 0.46 10.77 -8.58
C ASP A 62 0.14 9.27 -8.54
N SER A 63 -0.48 8.83 -7.45
CA SER A 63 -0.83 7.42 -7.18
C SER A 63 0.40 6.51 -7.04
N ASN A 64 1.58 7.08 -6.78
CA ASN A 64 2.75 6.29 -6.44
C ASN A 64 2.57 5.72 -5.05
N VAL A 65 2.81 4.41 -4.90
CA VAL A 65 2.73 3.75 -3.60
C VAL A 65 3.93 4.11 -2.75
N LEU A 66 3.70 4.87 -1.69
CA LEU A 66 4.74 5.29 -0.75
C LEU A 66 5.09 4.15 0.20
N ASP A 67 4.07 3.55 0.83
CA ASP A 67 4.27 2.38 1.67
C ASP A 67 3.04 1.47 1.77
N ILE A 68 3.29 0.22 2.14
CA ILE A 68 2.30 -0.78 2.49
C ILE A 68 2.76 -1.51 3.75
N LEU A 69 1.87 -1.63 4.73
CA LEU A 69 2.15 -2.33 5.98
C LEU A 69 0.96 -3.21 6.39
N VAL A 70 1.21 -4.49 6.62
CA VAL A 70 0.22 -5.39 7.22
C VAL A 70 0.35 -5.39 8.74
N GLN A 71 -0.76 -5.17 9.44
CA GLN A 71 -0.82 -5.16 10.90
C GLN A 71 -2.02 -5.96 11.41
N SER A 72 -1.91 -6.50 12.62
CA SER A 72 -3.01 -7.27 13.25
C SER A 72 -4.11 -6.37 13.83
N ARG A 73 -3.83 -5.08 14.05
CA ARG A 73 -4.74 -4.14 14.73
C ARG A 73 -4.97 -2.89 13.89
N ARG A 74 -6.11 -2.24 14.15
CA ARG A 74 -6.54 -0.96 13.60
C ARG A 74 -6.71 0.09 14.70
N ASP A 75 -5.65 0.30 15.47
CA ASP A 75 -5.62 1.21 16.61
C ASP A 75 -4.61 2.37 16.41
N THR A 76 -4.55 3.28 17.37
CA THR A 76 -3.64 4.44 17.31
C THR A 76 -2.17 4.02 17.29
N ALA A 77 -1.79 2.93 17.96
CA ALA A 77 -0.41 2.45 17.94
C ALA A 77 -0.03 1.94 16.54
N ALA A 78 -0.93 1.22 15.88
CA ALA A 78 -0.80 0.75 14.52
C ALA A 78 -0.69 1.93 13.52
N ALA A 79 -1.54 2.94 13.63
CA ALA A 79 -1.47 4.15 12.78
C ALA A 79 -0.15 4.92 12.99
N ARG A 80 0.28 5.09 14.24
CA ARG A 80 1.56 5.76 14.60
C ARG A 80 2.77 5.04 14.02
N ARG A 81 2.78 3.70 14.08
CA ARG A 81 3.84 2.89 13.47
C ARG A 81 3.86 3.07 11.96
N PHE A 82 2.68 3.12 11.33
CA PHE A 82 2.57 3.33 9.90
C PHE A 82 3.15 4.69 9.48
N PHE A 83 2.78 5.77 10.19
CA PHE A 83 3.32 7.11 9.95
C PHE A 83 4.84 7.19 10.09
N ARG A 84 5.41 6.62 11.17
CA ARG A 84 6.87 6.59 11.37
C ARG A 84 7.58 5.85 10.25
N THR A 85 7.05 4.70 9.86
CA THR A 85 7.62 3.90 8.76
C THR A 85 7.58 4.67 7.44
N LEU A 86 6.48 5.40 7.20
CA LEU A 86 6.29 6.21 6.01
C LEU A 86 7.32 7.34 5.92
N LEU A 87 7.46 8.13 6.99
CA LEU A 87 8.47 9.20 7.09
C LEU A 87 9.89 8.68 6.86
N THR A 88 10.26 7.56 7.49
CA THR A 88 11.59 6.95 7.31
C THR A 88 11.82 6.50 5.87
N LYS A 89 10.79 5.98 5.18
CA LYS A 89 10.91 5.48 3.80
C LYS A 89 10.91 6.57 2.75
N THR A 90 10.12 7.63 2.95
CA THR A 90 10.06 8.75 2.01
C THR A 90 11.20 9.74 2.22
N GLY A 91 11.77 9.80 3.42
CA GLY A 91 12.85 10.74 3.77
C GLY A 91 12.38 12.19 3.85
N GLY A 92 11.07 12.43 3.88
CA GLY A 92 10.49 13.77 3.84
C GLY A 92 9.11 13.83 4.49
N VAL A 93 8.73 15.03 4.94
CA VAL A 93 7.44 15.34 5.55
C VAL A 93 6.51 15.88 4.47
N PRO A 94 5.26 15.38 4.36
CA PRO A 94 4.31 15.89 3.39
C PRO A 94 3.78 17.26 3.82
N ARG A 95 3.27 18.02 2.85
CA ARG A 95 2.48 19.22 3.13
C ARG A 95 1.09 18.88 3.65
N VAL A 96 0.47 17.82 3.12
CA VAL A 96 -0.92 17.42 3.47
C VAL A 96 -1.03 15.91 3.59
N ILE A 97 -1.78 15.45 4.59
CA ILE A 97 -2.21 14.07 4.73
C ILE A 97 -3.73 13.99 4.63
N VAL A 98 -4.21 13.07 3.80
CA VAL A 98 -5.62 12.75 3.62
C VAL A 98 -5.86 11.33 4.13
N THR A 99 -6.80 11.15 5.06
CA THR A 99 -7.18 9.84 5.58
C THR A 99 -8.70 9.69 5.62
N ASP A 100 -9.19 8.47 5.84
CA ASP A 100 -10.58 8.28 6.28
C ASP A 100 -10.77 8.82 7.72
N LYS A 101 -12.02 8.91 8.18
CA LYS A 101 -12.45 9.46 9.48
C LYS A 101 -12.13 8.56 10.68
N LEU A 102 -11.27 7.55 10.52
CA LEU A 102 -10.86 6.70 11.63
C LEU A 102 -10.15 7.53 12.71
N ARG A 103 -10.68 7.52 13.94
CA ARG A 103 -10.15 8.29 15.09
C ARG A 103 -8.66 8.02 15.37
N SER A 104 -8.20 6.80 15.09
CA SER A 104 -6.80 6.40 15.27
C SER A 104 -5.83 7.22 14.41
N TYR A 105 -6.22 7.66 13.21
CA TYR A 105 -5.38 8.54 12.40
C TYR A 105 -5.22 9.91 13.04
N GLY A 106 -6.32 10.53 13.47
CA GLY A 106 -6.25 11.85 14.11
C GLY A 106 -5.43 11.83 15.41
N ALA A 107 -5.52 10.75 16.18
CA ALA A 107 -4.69 10.58 17.37
C ALA A 107 -3.20 10.40 17.04
N ALA A 108 -2.87 9.52 16.09
CA ALA A 108 -1.49 9.30 15.66
C ALA A 108 -0.89 10.53 14.96
N HIS A 109 -1.70 11.31 14.24
CA HIS A 109 -1.27 12.49 13.49
C HIS A 109 -0.78 13.58 14.44
N ARG A 110 -1.56 13.88 15.48
CA ARG A 110 -1.17 14.84 16.53
C ARG A 110 0.13 14.47 17.23
N GLU A 111 0.45 13.19 17.34
CA GLU A 111 1.70 12.73 17.95
C GLU A 111 2.91 12.77 17.00
N VAL A 112 2.73 12.39 15.72
CA VAL A 112 3.85 12.13 14.81
C VAL A 112 4.12 13.30 13.86
N MET A 113 3.08 14.01 13.43
CA MET A 113 3.15 15.07 12.41
C MET A 113 2.19 16.23 12.72
N PRO A 114 2.26 16.85 13.91
CA PRO A 114 1.29 17.87 14.32
C PRO A 114 1.27 19.12 13.43
N SER A 115 2.38 19.41 12.75
CA SER A 115 2.52 20.55 11.84
C SER A 115 1.97 20.30 10.43
N VAL A 116 1.63 19.06 10.09
CA VAL A 116 1.12 18.69 8.77
C VAL A 116 -0.38 18.89 8.71
N GLU A 117 -0.89 19.48 7.62
CA GLU A 117 -2.33 19.63 7.43
C GLU A 117 -3.01 18.25 7.31
N HIS A 118 -3.99 17.95 8.17
CA HIS A 118 -4.76 16.70 8.12
C HIS A 118 -6.18 16.95 7.60
N ARG A 119 -6.55 16.26 6.52
CA ARG A 119 -7.89 16.30 5.92
C ARG A 119 -8.57 14.94 5.99
N SER A 120 -9.85 14.92 6.39
CA SER A 120 -10.65 13.69 6.51
C SER A 120 -12.08 13.82 5.96
N HIS A 121 -12.30 14.76 5.02
CA HIS A 121 -13.61 14.95 4.40
C HIS A 121 -13.96 13.79 3.45
N LYS A 122 -15.26 13.47 3.38
CA LYS A 122 -15.81 12.41 2.54
C LYS A 122 -15.41 12.65 1.07
N GLY A 123 -14.91 11.61 0.40
CA GLY A 123 -14.51 11.67 -1.01
C GLY A 123 -13.05 12.10 -1.27
N LEU A 124 -12.35 12.70 -0.30
CA LEU A 124 -10.93 13.07 -0.49
C LEU A 124 -10.00 11.85 -0.48
N ASN A 125 -10.42 10.75 0.14
CA ASN A 125 -9.63 9.52 0.24
C ASN A 125 -9.85 8.51 -0.90
N ASN A 126 -10.71 8.84 -1.88
CA ASN A 126 -11.03 7.97 -3.01
C ASN A 126 -9.77 7.46 -3.74
N ARG A 127 -8.69 8.25 -3.76
CA ARG A 127 -7.42 7.83 -4.36
C ARG A 127 -6.77 6.66 -3.61
N ALA A 128 -6.70 6.72 -2.28
CA ALA A 128 -6.18 5.60 -1.52
C ALA A 128 -7.13 4.39 -1.61
N GLU A 129 -8.45 4.61 -1.51
CA GLU A 129 -9.46 3.55 -1.69
C GLU A 129 -9.32 2.83 -3.05
N ASN A 130 -9.22 3.59 -4.14
CA ASN A 130 -9.06 3.06 -5.49
C ASN A 130 -7.73 2.32 -5.67
N SER A 131 -6.67 2.77 -5.01
CA SER A 131 -5.36 2.09 -5.05
C SER A 131 -5.39 0.67 -4.44
N HIS A 132 -6.44 0.33 -3.68
CA HIS A 132 -6.65 -1.03 -3.17
C HIS A 132 -7.23 -1.98 -4.22
N GLN A 133 -7.89 -1.49 -5.29
CA GLN A 133 -8.58 -2.36 -6.26
C GLN A 133 -7.66 -3.39 -6.93
N PRO A 134 -6.46 -3.03 -7.44
CA PRO A 134 -5.54 -4.02 -8.02
C PRO A 134 -5.08 -5.06 -7.00
N THR A 135 -4.97 -4.65 -5.73
CA THR A 135 -4.57 -5.55 -4.64
C THR A 135 -5.67 -6.55 -4.32
N ARG A 136 -6.92 -6.07 -4.20
CA ARG A 136 -8.09 -6.93 -3.95
C ARG A 136 -8.32 -7.92 -5.08
N GLN A 137 -8.19 -7.48 -6.33
CA GLN A 137 -8.34 -8.37 -7.48
C GLN A 137 -7.29 -9.49 -7.46
N ARG A 138 -6.03 -9.16 -7.14
CA ARG A 138 -4.93 -10.14 -7.04
C ARG A 138 -5.07 -11.07 -5.83
N GLU A 139 -5.48 -10.56 -4.66
CA GLU A 139 -5.76 -11.40 -3.48
C GLU A 139 -6.85 -12.43 -3.77
N ARG A 140 -7.95 -12.00 -4.41
CA ARG A 140 -9.04 -12.89 -4.85
C ARG A 140 -8.54 -13.95 -5.83
N ALA A 141 -7.73 -13.56 -6.82
CA ALA A 141 -7.16 -14.49 -7.80
C ALA A 141 -6.19 -15.51 -7.17
N MET A 142 -5.49 -15.15 -6.09
CA MET A 142 -4.49 -16.00 -5.44
C MET A 142 -5.05 -16.90 -4.32
N LYS A 143 -6.37 -16.90 -4.08
CA LYS A 143 -7.01 -17.72 -3.01
C LYS A 143 -6.43 -17.46 -1.60
N GLY A 144 -5.96 -16.23 -1.34
CA GLY A 144 -5.48 -15.80 -0.02
C GLY A 144 -4.02 -16.15 0.33
N PHE A 145 -3.44 -15.40 1.27
CA PHE A 145 -2.06 -15.60 1.74
C PHE A 145 -2.02 -16.54 2.95
N ARG A 146 -1.00 -17.41 3.02
CA ARG A 146 -0.78 -18.34 4.16
C ARG A 146 0.06 -17.75 5.31
N SER A 147 0.70 -16.60 5.13
CA SER A 147 1.43 -15.92 6.22
C SER A 147 1.58 -14.41 5.98
N VAL A 148 1.70 -13.65 7.07
CA VAL A 148 1.88 -12.18 7.04
C VAL A 148 3.18 -11.80 6.32
N GLY A 149 4.28 -12.50 6.58
CA GLY A 149 5.56 -12.23 5.93
C GLY A 149 5.52 -12.49 4.42
N ALA A 150 4.80 -13.54 3.98
CA ALA A 150 4.61 -13.81 2.55
C ALA A 150 3.72 -12.74 1.89
N ALA A 151 2.63 -12.34 2.55
CA ALA A 151 1.76 -11.25 2.08
C ALA A 151 2.55 -9.94 1.96
N GLN A 152 3.32 -9.55 2.99
CA GLN A 152 4.10 -8.32 3.00
C GLN A 152 5.15 -8.29 1.86
N ARG A 153 5.89 -9.40 1.65
CA ARG A 153 6.86 -9.50 0.55
C ARG A 153 6.19 -9.38 -0.82
N PHE A 154 5.07 -10.07 -1.00
CA PHE A 154 4.28 -9.99 -2.23
C PHE A 154 3.79 -8.55 -2.48
N LEU A 155 3.11 -7.95 -1.50
CA LEU A 155 2.53 -6.61 -1.64
C LEU A 155 3.61 -5.56 -1.88
N SER A 156 4.77 -5.68 -1.23
CA SER A 156 5.90 -4.76 -1.42
C SER A 156 6.47 -4.83 -2.84
N ALA A 157 6.47 -6.01 -3.48
CA ALA A 157 6.97 -6.19 -4.84
C ALA A 157 5.96 -5.79 -5.92
N PHE A 158 4.67 -6.11 -5.72
CA PHE A 158 3.63 -5.94 -6.75
C PHE A 158 2.87 -4.62 -6.66
N SER A 159 3.04 -3.86 -5.59
CA SER A 159 2.38 -2.56 -5.41
C SER A 159 2.87 -1.49 -6.36
N SER A 160 4.09 -1.63 -6.87
CA SER A 160 4.65 -0.70 -7.86
C SER A 160 4.16 -0.99 -9.29
N ILE A 161 3.40 -2.07 -9.49
CA ILE A 161 2.82 -2.45 -10.78
C ILE A 161 1.35 -1.99 -10.78
N SER A 162 1.16 -0.69 -11.00
CA SER A 162 -0.11 -0.17 -11.51
C SER A 162 -0.24 -0.61 -12.97
N PRO A 163 -1.39 -1.15 -13.42
CA PRO A 163 -1.66 -1.13 -14.85
C PRO A 163 -1.67 0.35 -15.23
N THR A 164 -0.72 0.76 -16.07
CA THR A 164 -0.77 2.01 -16.79
C THR A 164 -2.16 2.09 -17.41
N SER A 165 -3.03 2.94 -16.85
CA SER A 165 -4.22 3.38 -17.57
C SER A 165 -3.73 3.98 -18.88
N GLY A 166 -4.30 3.49 -19.99
CA GLY A 166 -3.89 3.81 -21.36
C GLY A 166 -3.91 5.31 -21.69
N PRO A 167 -3.47 5.66 -22.91
CA PRO A 167 -3.22 7.04 -23.28
C PRO A 167 -4.49 7.88 -23.12
N ALA A 168 -4.29 9.10 -22.62
CA ALA A 168 -5.30 10.14 -22.67
C ALA A 168 -5.81 10.25 -24.11
N ALA A 169 -7.09 9.93 -24.31
CA ALA A 169 -7.77 10.25 -25.54
C ALA A 169 -7.99 11.77 -25.58
N THR A 170 -7.62 12.29 -26.74
CA THR A 170 -7.63 13.64 -27.31
C THR A 170 -8.64 14.64 -26.74
#